data_AF-A0A4D6SWH5-F1
#
_entry.id   AF-A0A4D6SWH5-F1
#
_cell.length_a   1.000
_cell.length_b   1.000
_cell.length_c   1.000
_cell.angle_alpha   90.00
_cell.angle_beta   90.00
_cell.angle_gamma   90.00
#
_symmetry.space_group_name_H-M   'P 1'
#
loop_
_entity.id
_entity.type
_entity.pdbx_description
1 polymer ?
#
loop_
_entity_poly.entity_id
_entity_poly.type
_entity_poly.pdbx_seq_one_letter_code
_entity_poly.pdbx_strand_id
1 'polypeptide(L)'
;MKQTMDKPKRYLDKPKRSFRRHLTPIRRHLSPIGSGDRIDYKNMSLISRFISEQGKILSGRVNRLTSKQQRLMTNAIKRARILSLLPFLYNEN
;
A
#
# COMPACT_ATOMS: atom_id res chain seq x y z
N MET A 1 -8.19 43.07 60.09
CA MET A 1 -8.45 41.88 59.24
C MET A 1 -7.91 42.18 57.84
N LYS A 2 -6.88 41.45 57.37
CA LYS A 2 -6.29 41.67 56.04
C LYS A 2 -7.14 40.98 54.98
N GLN A 3 -7.73 41.73 54.06
CA GLN A 3 -8.35 41.20 52.85
C GLN A 3 -7.23 40.76 51.90
N THR A 4 -6.97 39.45 51.80
CA THR A 4 -6.14 38.88 50.74
C THR A 4 -6.98 38.77 49.48
N MET A 5 -6.67 39.58 48.47
CA MET A 5 -7.25 39.41 47.13
C MET A 5 -6.73 38.10 46.53
N ASP A 6 -7.55 37.06 46.52
CA ASP A 6 -7.30 35.87 45.71
C ASP A 6 -7.48 36.25 44.23
N LYS A 7 -6.37 36.37 43.50
CA LYS A 7 -6.39 36.54 42.04
C LYS A 7 -7.00 35.28 41.42
N PRO A 8 -8.03 35.38 40.55
CA PRO A 8 -8.52 34.21 39.86
C PRO A 8 -7.43 33.72 38.90
N LYS A 9 -7.10 32.43 39.00
CA LYS A 9 -6.23 31.72 38.05
C LYS A 9 -6.94 31.76 36.70
N ARG A 10 -6.55 32.70 35.82
CA ARG A 10 -7.03 32.74 34.44
C ARG A 10 -6.60 31.46 33.73
N TYR A 11 -7.47 30.46 33.72
CA TYR A 11 -7.36 29.36 32.77
C TYR A 11 -7.52 30.00 31.40
N LEU A 12 -6.41 30.10 30.67
CA LEU A 12 -6.47 30.40 29.25
C LEU A 12 -7.24 29.25 28.61
N ASP A 13 -8.51 29.47 28.31
CA ASP A 13 -9.29 28.63 27.40
C ASP A 13 -8.63 28.69 26.04
N LYS A 14 -7.60 27.86 25.85
CA LYS A 14 -7.00 27.66 24.54
C LYS A 14 -8.11 27.08 23.67
N PRO A 15 -8.53 27.75 22.58
CA PRO A 15 -9.45 27.13 21.65
C PRO A 15 -8.75 25.87 21.15
N LYS A 16 -9.41 24.71 21.27
CA LYS A 16 -9.00 23.50 20.56
C LYS A 16 -9.11 23.85 19.08
N ARG A 17 -8.03 24.40 18.49
CA ARG A 17 -7.91 24.63 17.06
C ARG A 17 -8.22 23.28 16.44
N SER A 18 -9.41 23.14 15.89
CA SER A 18 -9.73 22.03 15.03
C SER A 18 -8.76 22.18 13.87
N PHE A 19 -7.68 21.40 13.91
CA PHE A 19 -6.82 21.18 12.76
C PHE A 19 -7.70 20.48 11.72
N ARG A 20 -8.58 21.24 11.07
CA ARG A 20 -9.30 20.85 9.89
C ARG A 20 -8.23 20.83 8.81
N ARG A 21 -7.43 19.77 8.82
CA ARG A 21 -6.51 19.46 7.73
C ARG A 21 -7.41 19.43 6.50
N HIS A 22 -7.25 20.40 5.60
CA HIS A 22 -7.80 20.29 4.26
C HIS A 22 -7.19 19.02 3.69
N LEU A 23 -7.93 17.91 3.76
CA LEU A 23 -7.53 16.64 3.20
C LEU A 23 -7.42 16.90 1.71
N THR A 24 -6.20 17.12 1.22
CA THR A 24 -5.97 17.11 -0.21
C THR A 24 -6.47 15.75 -0.70
N PRO A 25 -7.28 15.71 -1.78
CA PRO A 25 -7.79 14.45 -2.27
C PRO A 25 -6.58 13.59 -2.62
N ILE A 26 -6.39 12.50 -1.89
CA ILE A 26 -5.39 11.49 -2.22
C ILE A 26 -5.77 11.03 -3.63
N ARG A 27 -4.96 11.43 -4.62
CA ARG A 27 -5.15 11.00 -6.01
C ARG A 27 -5.06 9.48 -6.00
N ARG A 28 -6.21 8.81 -6.12
CA ARG A 28 -6.28 7.36 -6.19
C ARG A 28 -5.67 6.95 -7.52
N HIS A 29 -4.44 6.46 -7.50
CA HIS A 29 -3.84 5.92 -8.70
C HIS A 29 -4.56 4.62 -9.06
N LEU A 30 -5.06 4.54 -10.30
CA LEU A 30 -5.74 3.35 -10.80
C LEU A 30 -4.73 2.21 -10.96
N SER A 31 -5.19 0.97 -10.73
CA SER A 31 -4.33 -0.20 -10.97
C SER A 31 -4.03 -0.35 -12.46
N PRO A 32 -2.81 -0.77 -12.84
CA PRO A 32 -2.46 -1.02 -14.23
C PRO A 32 -3.19 -2.24 -14.83
N ILE A 33 -3.79 -3.09 -13.98
CA ILE A 33 -4.59 -4.24 -14.40
C ILE A 33 -6.05 -3.82 -14.49
N GLY A 34 -6.66 -4.04 -15.67
CA GLY A 34 -8.07 -3.80 -15.94
C GLY A 34 -8.96 -5.04 -15.69
N SER A 35 -10.27 -4.87 -15.80
CA SER A 35 -11.23 -5.97 -15.57
C SER A 35 -11.16 -7.10 -16.60
N GLY A 36 -10.59 -6.85 -17.79
CA GLY A 36 -10.39 -7.86 -18.84
C GLY A 36 -9.14 -8.72 -18.66
N ASP A 37 -8.23 -8.31 -17.80
CA ASP A 37 -6.97 -9.01 -17.57
C ASP A 37 -7.19 -10.21 -16.63
N ARG A 38 -7.05 -11.42 -17.18
CA ARG A 38 -7.13 -12.65 -16.39
C ARG A 38 -5.80 -12.90 -15.68
N ILE A 39 -5.81 -12.74 -14.35
CA ILE A 39 -4.68 -13.07 -13.47
C ILE A 39 -4.68 -14.59 -13.22
N ASP A 40 -3.89 -15.32 -14.00
CA ASP A 40 -3.71 -16.77 -13.85
C ASP A 40 -2.26 -17.19 -14.15
N TYR A 41 -1.82 -18.32 -13.62
CA TYR A 41 -0.45 -18.84 -13.77
C TYR A 41 -0.06 -19.13 -15.22
N LYS A 42 -1.06 -19.32 -16.09
CA LYS A 42 -0.88 -19.54 -17.53
C LYS A 42 -0.46 -18.27 -18.27
N ASN A 43 -0.78 -17.09 -17.72
CA ASN A 43 -0.51 -15.81 -18.35
C ASN A 43 0.87 -15.26 -17.92
N MET A 44 1.93 -15.86 -18.47
CA MET A 44 3.31 -15.54 -18.14
C MET A 44 3.68 -14.07 -18.44
N SER A 45 3.17 -13.50 -19.54
CA SER A 45 3.46 -12.11 -19.92
C SER A 45 2.88 -11.09 -18.95
N LEU A 46 1.77 -11.43 -18.29
CA LEU A 46 1.19 -10.61 -17.24
C LEU A 46 1.95 -10.77 -15.93
N ILE A 47 2.27 -12.00 -15.54
CA ILE A 47 2.95 -12.28 -14.28
C ILE A 47 4.39 -11.74 -14.26
N SER A 48 5.12 -11.86 -15.38
CA SER A 48 6.52 -11.44 -15.48
C SER A 48 6.72 -9.95 -15.18
N ARG A 49 5.71 -9.11 -15.46
CA ARG A 49 5.73 -7.67 -15.17
C ARG A 49 5.71 -7.33 -13.68
N PHE A 50 5.31 -8.28 -12.83
CA PHE A 50 5.13 -8.07 -11.38
C PHE A 50 6.18 -8.81 -10.52
N ILE A 51 7.19 -9.39 -11.17
CA ILE A 51 8.37 -9.96 -10.52
C ILE A 51 9.60 -9.10 -10.83
N SER A 52 10.57 -9.10 -9.94
CA SER A 52 11.89 -8.55 -10.23
C SER A 52 12.66 -9.49 -11.16
N GLU A 53 13.72 -8.97 -11.76
CA GLU A 53 14.68 -9.76 -12.55
C GLU A 53 15.23 -10.97 -11.77
N GLN A 54 15.51 -10.77 -10.48
CA GLN A 54 15.96 -11.81 -9.53
C GLN A 54 14.88 -12.87 -9.22
N GLY A 55 13.67 -12.72 -9.78
CA GLY A 55 12.52 -13.59 -9.54
C GLY A 55 11.74 -13.26 -8.27
N LYS A 56 12.02 -12.16 -7.54
CA LYS A 56 11.27 -11.79 -6.31
C LYS A 56 9.92 -11.18 -6.65
N ILE A 57 8.90 -11.43 -5.83
CA ILE A 57 7.57 -10.81 -6.04
C ILE A 57 7.63 -9.35 -5.62
N LEU A 58 7.29 -8.43 -6.53
CA LEU A 58 7.26 -7.01 -6.23
C LEU A 58 6.09 -6.66 -5.30
N SER A 59 6.31 -5.66 -4.44
CA SER A 59 5.29 -5.22 -3.48
C SER A 59 4.14 -4.49 -4.18
N GLY A 60 2.94 -4.59 -3.60
CA GLY A 60 1.75 -3.89 -4.12
C GLY A 60 1.91 -2.37 -4.20
N ARG A 61 2.79 -1.77 -3.38
CA ARG A 61 3.09 -0.32 -3.43
C ARG A 61 3.81 0.07 -4.72
N VAL A 62 4.74 -0.78 -5.17
CA VAL A 62 5.48 -0.58 -6.42
C VAL A 62 4.58 -0.89 -7.61
N ASN A 63 3.86 -2.02 -7.55
CA ASN A 63 3.00 -2.48 -8.64
C ASN A 63 1.70 -1.66 -8.80
N ARG A 64 1.36 -0.84 -7.81
CA ARG A 64 0.10 -0.07 -7.73
C ARG A 64 -1.15 -0.96 -7.93
N LEU A 65 -1.11 -2.19 -7.44
CA LEU A 65 -2.23 -3.13 -7.48
C LEU A 65 -3.15 -2.94 -6.28
N THR A 66 -4.45 -3.17 -6.49
CA THR A 66 -5.39 -3.29 -5.36
C THR A 66 -5.02 -4.51 -4.51
N SER A 67 -5.38 -4.51 -3.23
CA SER A 67 -5.11 -5.64 -2.33
C SER A 67 -5.67 -6.97 -2.84
N LYS A 68 -6.83 -6.92 -3.52
CA LYS A 68 -7.45 -8.11 -4.14
C LYS A 68 -6.60 -8.62 -5.31
N GLN A 69 -6.19 -7.73 -6.23
CA GLN A 69 -5.34 -8.10 -7.36
C GLN A 69 -3.98 -8.62 -6.89
N GLN A 70 -3.36 -8.00 -5.89
CA GLN A 70 -2.07 -8.46 -5.36
C GLN A 70 -2.16 -9.88 -4.78
N ARG A 71 -3.24 -10.22 -4.06
CA ARG A 71 -3.48 -11.58 -3.56
C ARG A 71 -3.61 -12.59 -4.70
N LEU A 72 -4.40 -12.27 -5.72
CA LEU A 72 -4.56 -13.11 -6.91
C LEU A 72 -3.23 -13.30 -7.64
N MET A 73 -2.47 -12.22 -7.85
CA MET A 73 -1.16 -12.23 -8.49
C MET A 73 -0.17 -13.09 -7.73
N THR A 74 -0.13 -12.95 -6.40
CA THR A 74 0.76 -13.74 -5.54
C THR A 74 0.44 -15.23 -5.62
N ASN A 75 -0.84 -15.59 -5.65
CA ASN A 75 -1.28 -16.99 -5.81
C ASN A 75 -0.91 -17.53 -7.20
N ALA A 76 -1.10 -16.74 -8.25
CA ALA A 76 -0.73 -17.11 -9.61
C ALA A 76 0.78 -17.33 -9.76
N ILE A 77 1.61 -16.43 -9.22
CA ILE A 77 3.07 -16.58 -9.19
C ILE A 77 3.50 -17.84 -8.42
N LYS A 78 2.91 -18.09 -7.24
CA LYS A 78 3.23 -19.28 -6.45
C LYS A 78 2.90 -20.56 -7.22
N ARG A 79 1.75 -20.61 -7.91
CA ARG A 79 1.38 -21.74 -8.77
C ARG A 79 2.36 -21.91 -9.93
N ALA A 80 2.70 -20.83 -10.63
CA ALA A 80 3.67 -20.86 -11.72
C ALA A 80 5.03 -21.39 -11.26
N ARG A 81 5.49 -21.03 -10.05
CA ARG A 81 6.74 -21.55 -9.47
C ARG A 81 6.68 -23.04 -9.12
N ILE A 82 5.56 -23.52 -8.58
CA ILE A 82 5.35 -24.95 -8.30
C ILE A 82 5.38 -25.78 -9.60
N LEU A 83 4.84 -25.21 -10.68
CA LEU A 83 4.84 -25.82 -12.01
C LEU A 83 6.15 -25.60 -12.79
N SER A 84 7.21 -25.09 -12.13
CA SER A 84 8.50 -24.80 -12.73
C SER A 84 8.48 -23.82 -13.92
N LEU A 85 7.41 -23.02 -14.07
CA LEU A 85 7.31 -21.97 -15.08
C LEU A 85 8.11 -20.72 -14.70
N LEU A 86 8.33 -20.50 -13.41
CA LEU A 86 9.10 -19.39 -12.86
C LEU A 86 10.10 -19.87 -11.82
N PRO A 87 11.32 -19.31 -11.80
CA PRO A 87 12.30 -19.60 -10.76
C PRO A 87 11.92 -18.93 -9.43
N PHE A 88 12.41 -19.51 -8.33
CA PHE A 88 12.23 -18.94 -6.99
C PHE A 88 13.22 -17.81 -6.69
N LEU A 89 14.48 -17.98 -7.10
CA LEU A 89 15.57 -17.03 -6.96
C LEU A 89 16.54 -17.21 -8.12
N TYR A 90 16.92 -16.12 -8.77
CA TYR A 90 18.16 -16.05 -9.56
C TYR A 90 19.24 -15.52 -8.62
N ASN A 91 20.13 -16.42 -8.21
CA ASN A 91 21.39 -16.03 -7.57
C ASN A 91 22.38 -15.80 -8.70
N GLU A 92 22.35 -14.61 -9.29
CA GLU A 92 23.49 -14.13 -10.06
C GLU A 92 24.53 -13.67 -9.01
N ASN A 93 25.73 -14.23 -9.07
CA ASN A 93 26.84 -14.04 -8.13
C ASN A 93 27.19 -12.56 -7.88
#